data_AF-A0A7J3FDY6-F1
#
_entry.id   AF-A0A7J3FDY6-F1
#
_cell.length_a   1.000
_cell.length_b   1.000
_cell.length_c   1.000
_cell.angle_alpha   90.00
_cell.angle_beta   90.00
_cell.angle_gamma   90.00
#
_symmetry.space_group_name_H-M   'P 1'
#
loop_
_entity.id
_entity.type
_entity.pdbx_description
1 polymer ?
#
loop_
_entity_poly.entity_id
_entity_poly.type
_entity_poly.pdbx_seq_one_letter_code
_entity_poly.pdbx_strand_id
1 'polypeptide(L)'
;MRAGRRVSIKPRRAKIIGFFSCKGGVGKTTMVSNLAISLTKLGKKIVAVDANLGAPNLGLHFGELTPKITIHDVISSELPIQDAILEIQGVKLILGSIAFEEEIRLVDLGELLSPLREEFELILLDSAPGVGSEVVMALKACSGMFIVTNPYVPTIASTLKTFRAAEKYRIPILGVIVNRVAGEPYELSLKEIRQAMGWPVVGVIPEDKAVTESTAAGIPVVKYKPNSPASKKL
;
A
#
# COMPACT_ATOMS: atom_id res chain seq x y z
N MET A 1 -20.16 18.91 -46.10
CA MET A 1 -19.68 19.05 -44.70
C MET A 1 -19.47 17.67 -44.11
N ARG A 2 -18.23 17.27 -43.81
CA ARG A 2 -17.95 16.01 -43.08
C ARG A 2 -17.87 16.33 -41.60
N ALA A 3 -18.81 15.81 -40.82
CA ALA A 3 -18.80 15.92 -39.36
C ALA A 3 -17.50 15.29 -38.82
N GLY A 4 -16.68 16.11 -38.16
CA GLY A 4 -15.46 15.64 -37.50
C GLY A 4 -15.82 14.65 -36.40
N ARG A 5 -15.30 13.42 -36.48
CA ARG A 5 -15.30 12.48 -35.35
C ARG A 5 -14.55 13.15 -34.20
N ARG A 6 -15.28 13.63 -33.18
CA ARG A 6 -14.69 13.97 -31.88
C ARG A 6 -14.06 12.69 -31.33
N VAL A 7 -12.74 12.65 -31.28
CA VAL A 7 -12.01 11.63 -30.52
C VAL A 7 -12.38 11.84 -29.05
N SER A 8 -13.26 10.97 -28.52
CA SER A 8 -13.54 10.93 -27.09
C SER A 8 -12.30 10.38 -26.40
N ILE A 9 -11.53 11.25 -25.76
CA ILE A 9 -10.45 10.85 -24.87
C ILE A 9 -11.14 10.23 -23.65
N LYS A 10 -11.08 8.90 -23.52
CA LYS A 10 -11.56 8.24 -22.30
C LYS A 10 -10.79 8.84 -21.11
N PRO A 11 -11.48 9.27 -20.04
CA PRO A 11 -10.79 9.80 -18.86
C PRO A 11 -9.80 8.76 -18.33
N ARG A 12 -8.61 9.21 -17.93
CA ARG A 12 -7.63 8.36 -17.27
C ARG A 12 -8.21 7.91 -15.94
N ARG A 13 -8.66 6.65 -15.87
CA ARG A 13 -9.07 6.02 -14.61
C ARG A 13 -7.85 5.82 -13.71
N ALA A 14 -7.99 6.12 -12.42
CA ALA A 14 -6.95 5.91 -11.43
C ALA A 14 -6.40 4.48 -11.50
N LYS A 15 -5.09 4.33 -11.30
CA LYS A 15 -4.49 3.00 -11.10
C LYS A 15 -4.57 2.66 -9.62
N ILE A 16 -5.04 1.46 -9.30
CA ILE A 16 -4.99 0.93 -7.93
C ILE A 16 -3.71 0.13 -7.80
N ILE A 17 -2.77 0.59 -6.97
CA ILE A 17 -1.49 -0.07 -6.73
C ILE A 17 -1.44 -0.54 -5.28
N GLY A 18 -1.43 -1.85 -5.09
CA GLY A 18 -1.37 -2.44 -3.76
C GLY A 18 0.02 -2.88 -3.34
N PHE A 19 0.24 -2.87 -2.03
CA PHE A 19 1.46 -3.35 -1.38
C PHE A 19 1.12 -4.61 -0.62
N PHE A 20 1.80 -5.71 -0.92
CA PHE A 20 1.49 -7.04 -0.39
C PHE A 20 2.71 -7.75 0.17
N SER A 21 2.47 -8.67 1.11
CA SER A 21 3.49 -9.51 1.71
C SER A 21 2.86 -10.73 2.35
N CYS A 22 3.56 -11.87 2.34
CA CYS A 22 3.08 -13.06 3.04
C CYS A 22 3.25 -12.93 4.57
N LYS A 23 4.24 -12.18 5.05
CA LYS A 23 4.50 -11.97 6.49
C LYS A 23 4.07 -10.58 6.95
N GLY A 24 3.64 -10.49 8.21
CA GLY A 24 3.50 -9.22 8.93
C GLY A 24 4.86 -8.60 9.25
N GLY A 25 4.89 -7.31 9.56
CA GLY A 25 6.10 -6.61 10.02
C GLY A 25 7.17 -6.33 8.96
N VAL A 26 6.94 -6.67 7.68
CA VAL A 26 7.92 -6.39 6.61
C VAL A 26 7.99 -4.91 6.18
N GLY A 27 7.01 -4.09 6.61
CA GLY A 27 6.97 -2.64 6.37
C GLY A 27 6.06 -2.15 5.24
N LYS A 28 4.99 -2.86 4.88
CA LYS A 28 4.03 -2.43 3.84
C LYS A 28 3.44 -1.04 4.09
N THR A 29 2.85 -0.85 5.27
CA THR A 29 2.29 0.42 5.72
C THR A 29 3.32 1.54 5.73
N THR A 30 4.57 1.22 6.07
CA THR A 30 5.69 2.17 5.97
C THR A 30 5.94 2.61 4.52
N MET A 31 5.93 1.67 3.57
CA MET A 31 6.08 2.02 2.15
C MET A 31 4.91 2.88 1.66
N VAL A 32 3.68 2.48 1.98
CA VAL A 32 2.45 3.17 1.55
C VAL A 32 2.41 4.60 2.10
N SER A 33 2.58 4.77 3.40
CA SER A 33 2.52 6.10 4.06
C SER A 33 3.57 7.08 3.53
N ASN A 34 4.81 6.61 3.35
CA ASN A 34 5.90 7.46 2.86
C ASN A 34 5.76 7.77 1.37
N LEU A 35 5.41 6.78 0.55
CA LEU A 35 5.18 7.01 -0.87
C LEU A 35 4.00 7.96 -1.10
N ALA A 36 2.94 7.87 -0.28
CA ALA A 36 1.82 8.80 -0.34
C ALA A 36 2.28 10.25 -0.13
N ILE A 37 3.10 10.52 0.90
CA ILE A 37 3.69 11.85 1.14
C ILE A 37 4.58 12.27 -0.04
N SER A 38 5.48 11.40 -0.51
CA SER A 38 6.40 11.72 -1.61
C SER A 38 5.64 12.06 -2.90
N LEU A 39 4.61 11.28 -3.26
CA LEU A 39 3.81 11.51 -4.46
C LEU A 39 2.95 12.76 -4.36
N THR A 40 2.34 13.02 -3.20
CA THR A 40 1.62 14.27 -2.95
C THR A 40 2.55 15.48 -3.11
N LYS A 41 3.78 15.42 -2.57
CA LYS A 41 4.78 16.50 -2.74
C LYS A 41 5.15 16.73 -4.21
N LEU A 42 5.08 15.69 -5.05
CA LEU A 42 5.27 15.78 -6.50
C LEU A 42 4.00 16.23 -7.26
N GLY A 43 2.96 16.69 -6.55
CA GLY A 43 1.71 17.20 -7.12
C GLY A 43 0.79 16.11 -7.69
N LYS A 44 1.00 14.84 -7.34
CA LYS A 44 0.13 13.74 -7.77
C LYS A 44 -1.15 13.72 -6.95
N LYS A 45 -2.29 13.55 -7.64
CA LYS A 45 -3.58 13.31 -7.00
C LYS A 45 -3.66 11.87 -6.54
N ILE A 46 -3.35 11.63 -5.29
CA ILE A 46 -3.31 10.28 -4.70
C ILE A 46 -4.25 10.18 -3.51
N VAL A 47 -4.74 8.97 -3.25
CA VAL A 47 -5.35 8.57 -1.98
C VAL A 47 -4.73 7.26 -1.52
N ALA A 48 -4.37 7.16 -0.25
CA ALA A 48 -3.91 5.92 0.36
C ALA A 48 -5.03 5.31 1.22
N VAL A 49 -5.22 4.01 1.08
CA VAL A 49 -6.35 3.28 1.68
C VAL A 49 -5.81 2.14 2.51
N ASP A 50 -6.24 2.08 3.77
CA ASP A 50 -5.98 0.93 4.64
C ASP A 50 -6.92 -0.22 4.26
N ALA A 51 -6.35 -1.26 3.65
CA ALA A 51 -7.05 -2.49 3.28
C ALA A 51 -6.62 -3.67 4.18
N ASN A 52 -6.04 -3.37 5.34
CA ASN A 52 -5.81 -4.31 6.43
C ASN A 52 -6.91 -4.10 7.50
N LEU A 53 -8.15 -4.38 7.11
CA LEU A 53 -9.35 -4.29 7.93
C LEU A 53 -9.24 -5.05 9.26
N GLY A 54 -8.51 -6.17 9.30
CA GLY A 54 -8.37 -6.95 10.53
C GLY A 54 -7.35 -6.41 11.53
N ALA A 55 -6.39 -5.61 11.07
CA ALA A 55 -5.43 -4.94 11.92
C ALA A 55 -4.98 -3.63 11.26
N PRO A 56 -5.81 -2.57 11.26
CA PRO A 56 -5.50 -1.32 10.59
C PRO A 56 -4.25 -0.68 11.20
N ASN A 57 -3.37 -0.17 10.34
CA ASN A 57 -2.09 0.40 10.77
C ASN A 57 -1.76 1.73 10.07
N LEU A 58 -2.43 2.07 8.96
CA LEU A 58 -2.10 3.26 8.18
C LEU A 58 -2.29 4.54 9.00
N GLY A 59 -3.35 4.61 9.81
CA GLY A 59 -3.62 5.76 10.68
C GLY A 59 -2.49 6.04 11.68
N LEU A 60 -1.88 4.98 12.21
CA LEU A 60 -0.75 5.08 13.16
C LEU A 60 0.44 5.84 12.54
N HIS A 61 0.71 5.63 11.25
CA HIS A 61 1.78 6.32 10.54
C HIS A 61 1.52 7.82 10.33
N PHE A 62 0.29 8.28 10.49
CA PHE A 62 -0.13 9.67 10.36
C PHE A 62 -0.57 10.31 11.69
N GLY A 63 -0.48 9.56 12.80
CA GLY A 63 -0.88 10.03 14.12
C GLY A 63 -2.40 10.10 14.32
N GLU A 64 -3.17 9.42 13.48
CA GLU A 64 -4.64 9.39 13.54
C GLU A 64 -5.10 8.01 14.05
N LEU A 65 -5.71 8.00 15.22
CA LEU A 65 -6.15 6.78 15.93
C LEU A 65 -7.67 6.64 15.95
N THR A 66 -8.40 7.74 15.79
CA THR A 66 -9.86 7.79 15.93
C THR A 66 -10.47 8.56 14.75
N PRO A 67 -10.27 8.10 13.51
CA PRO A 67 -10.93 8.68 12.34
C PRO A 67 -12.45 8.63 12.51
N LYS A 68 -13.14 9.72 12.11
CA LYS A 68 -14.60 9.86 12.29
C LYS A 68 -15.41 8.88 11.44
N ILE A 69 -14.95 8.62 10.22
CA ILE A 69 -15.54 7.67 9.28
C ILE A 69 -14.38 6.84 8.73
N THR A 70 -14.52 5.52 8.79
CA THR A 70 -13.52 4.55 8.37
C THR A 70 -14.00 3.71 7.20
N ILE A 71 -13.09 2.96 6.60
CA ILE A 71 -13.46 1.94 5.61
C ILE A 71 -14.41 0.88 6.21
N HIS A 72 -14.32 0.64 7.52
CA HIS A 72 -15.24 -0.27 8.21
C HIS A 72 -16.66 0.30 8.23
N ASP A 73 -16.83 1.59 8.55
CA ASP A 73 -18.14 2.26 8.55
C ASP A 73 -18.75 2.29 7.14
N VAL A 74 -17.91 2.53 6.13
CA VAL A 74 -18.32 2.47 4.72
C VAL A 74 -18.85 1.09 4.35
N ILE A 75 -18.20 0.02 4.79
CA ILE A 75 -18.60 -1.36 4.49
C ILE A 75 -19.83 -1.79 5.31
N SER A 76 -19.89 -1.44 6.59
CA SER A 76 -20.96 -1.89 7.50
C SER A 76 -22.26 -1.12 7.29
N SER A 77 -22.16 0.19 7.07
CA SER A 77 -23.31 1.11 6.95
C SER A 77 -23.59 1.55 5.51
N GLU A 78 -22.87 0.97 4.53
CA GLU A 78 -23.04 1.23 3.10
C GLU A 78 -22.95 2.73 2.74
N LEU A 79 -22.06 3.46 3.43
CA LEU A 79 -21.81 4.88 3.19
C LEU A 79 -21.04 5.10 1.88
N PRO A 80 -21.16 6.27 1.24
CA PRO A 80 -20.27 6.65 0.15
C PRO A 80 -18.81 6.60 0.59
N ILE A 81 -17.94 5.95 -0.20
CA ILE A 81 -16.51 5.82 0.09
C ILE A 81 -15.81 7.17 0.23
N GLN A 82 -16.30 8.20 -0.46
CA GLN A 82 -15.79 9.57 -0.36
C GLN A 82 -15.93 10.18 1.03
N ASP A 83 -16.93 9.78 1.80
CA ASP A 83 -17.17 10.31 3.14
C ASP A 83 -16.09 9.87 4.14
N ALA A 84 -15.40 8.75 3.84
CA ALA A 84 -14.26 8.27 4.60
C ALA A 84 -12.93 8.93 4.21
N ILE A 85 -12.92 9.86 3.25
CA ILE A 85 -11.69 10.58 2.87
C ILE A 85 -11.39 11.65 3.91
N LEU A 86 -10.22 11.55 4.52
CA LEU A 86 -9.64 12.60 5.36
C LEU A 86 -8.30 13.05 4.80
N GLU A 87 -7.91 14.30 5.07
CA GLU A 87 -6.62 14.83 4.66
C GLU A 87 -5.74 15.09 5.89
N ILE A 88 -4.62 14.36 5.98
CA ILE A 88 -3.64 14.52 7.05
C ILE A 88 -2.27 14.77 6.43
N GLN A 89 -1.58 15.79 6.92
CA GLN A 89 -0.23 16.12 6.46
C GLN A 89 -0.14 16.36 4.92
N GLY A 90 -1.24 16.77 4.29
CA GLY A 90 -1.38 17.02 2.85
C GLY A 90 -1.78 15.80 2.02
N VAL A 91 -1.97 14.64 2.65
CA VAL A 91 -2.28 13.37 1.98
C VAL A 91 -3.73 13.01 2.25
N LYS A 92 -4.46 12.68 1.18
CA LYS A 92 -5.81 12.10 1.29
C LYS A 92 -5.70 10.62 1.66
N LEU A 93 -6.45 10.22 2.68
CA LEU A 93 -6.39 8.92 3.32
C LEU A 93 -7.80 8.36 3.50
N ILE A 94 -7.92 7.03 3.46
CA ILE A 94 -9.06 6.28 3.97
C ILE A 94 -8.50 5.28 4.97
N LEU A 95 -8.88 5.41 6.24
CA LEU A 95 -8.31 4.66 7.34
C LEU A 95 -9.27 3.59 7.85
N GLY A 96 -8.73 2.54 8.46
CA GLY A 96 -9.50 1.56 9.20
C GLY A 96 -9.64 1.92 10.68
N SER A 97 -10.69 1.41 11.33
CA SER A 97 -10.90 1.55 12.76
C SER A 97 -10.10 0.51 13.53
N ILE A 98 -9.22 0.96 14.43
CA ILE A 98 -8.45 0.08 15.34
C ILE A 98 -9.33 -0.57 16.43
N ALA A 99 -10.53 -0.02 16.65
CA ALA A 99 -11.49 -0.47 17.65
C ALA A 99 -12.67 -1.21 17.00
N PHE A 100 -12.52 -1.67 15.76
CA PHE A 100 -13.57 -2.44 15.10
C PHE A 100 -13.63 -3.87 15.67
N GLU A 101 -14.76 -4.21 16.29
CA GLU A 101 -14.96 -5.50 16.97
C GLU A 101 -15.85 -6.46 16.17
N GLU A 102 -16.53 -5.98 15.12
CA GLU A 102 -17.41 -6.82 14.31
C GLU A 102 -16.62 -7.71 13.32
N GLU A 103 -17.30 -8.71 12.78
CA GLU A 103 -16.71 -9.57 11.75
C GLU A 103 -16.45 -8.78 10.46
N ILE A 104 -15.25 -8.96 9.88
CA ILE A 104 -14.87 -8.29 8.64
C ILE A 104 -15.74 -8.81 7.49
N ARG A 105 -16.67 -7.98 7.03
CA ARG A 105 -17.47 -8.25 5.84
C ARG A 105 -16.59 -8.13 4.60
N LEU A 106 -16.43 -9.24 3.87
CA LEU A 106 -15.77 -9.24 2.57
C LEU A 106 -16.68 -8.60 1.52
N VAL A 107 -16.14 -7.65 0.76
CA VAL A 107 -16.84 -6.92 -0.30
C VAL A 107 -16.05 -6.98 -1.61
N ASP A 108 -16.64 -6.51 -2.71
CA ASP A 108 -15.84 -6.18 -3.89
C ASP A 108 -15.18 -4.82 -3.68
N LEU A 109 -13.92 -4.84 -3.22
CA LEU A 109 -13.16 -3.62 -2.98
C LEU A 109 -12.90 -2.82 -4.28
N GLY A 110 -12.92 -3.47 -5.44
CA GLY A 110 -12.78 -2.79 -6.73
C GLY A 110 -13.97 -1.92 -7.06
N GLU A 111 -15.18 -2.42 -6.79
CA GLU A 111 -16.44 -1.67 -6.90
C GLU A 111 -16.54 -0.58 -5.83
N LEU A 112 -16.21 -0.91 -4.57
CA LEU A 112 -16.21 0.07 -3.47
C LEU A 112 -15.32 1.28 -3.77
N LEU A 113 -14.14 1.06 -4.33
CA LEU A 113 -13.19 2.13 -4.69
C LEU A 113 -13.45 2.74 -6.08
N SER A 114 -14.46 2.25 -6.83
CA SER A 114 -14.76 2.72 -8.18
C SER A 114 -15.01 4.23 -8.26
N PRO A 115 -15.77 4.86 -7.33
CA PRO A 115 -16.00 6.31 -7.37
C PRO A 115 -14.69 7.12 -7.29
N LEU A 116 -13.71 6.65 -6.53
CA LEU A 116 -12.40 7.31 -6.39
C LEU A 116 -11.58 7.27 -7.68
N ARG A 117 -11.89 6.36 -8.61
CA ARG A 117 -11.12 6.23 -9.86
C ARG A 117 -11.30 7.40 -10.83
N GLU A 118 -12.30 8.25 -10.60
CA GLU A 118 -12.55 9.45 -11.40
C GLU A 118 -11.89 10.71 -10.79
N GLU A 119 -11.64 10.69 -9.49
CA GLU A 119 -11.11 11.84 -8.73
C GLU A 119 -9.58 11.84 -8.62
N PHE A 120 -8.98 10.64 -8.64
CA PHE A 120 -7.57 10.42 -8.36
C PHE A 120 -6.80 9.90 -9.58
N GLU A 121 -5.48 10.12 -9.59
CA GLU A 121 -4.58 9.48 -10.55
C GLU A 121 -4.12 8.11 -10.05
N LEU A 122 -3.99 7.95 -8.73
CA LEU A 122 -3.44 6.77 -8.07
C LEU A 122 -4.17 6.49 -6.75
N ILE A 123 -4.48 5.22 -6.50
CA ILE A 123 -4.98 4.72 -5.23
C ILE A 123 -3.93 3.74 -4.69
N LEU A 124 -3.33 4.04 -3.55
CA LEU A 124 -2.37 3.15 -2.89
C LEU A 124 -3.12 2.27 -1.89
N LEU A 125 -3.03 0.94 -2.02
CA LEU A 125 -3.65 0.00 -1.07
C LEU A 125 -2.59 -0.61 -0.14
N ASP A 126 -2.79 -0.47 1.16
CA ASP A 126 -2.03 -1.18 2.19
C ASP A 126 -2.76 -2.47 2.60
N SER A 127 -2.25 -3.64 2.19
CA SER A 127 -2.96 -4.90 2.42
C SER A 127 -2.70 -5.50 3.81
N ALA A 128 -3.60 -6.38 4.25
CA ALA A 128 -3.27 -7.37 5.29
C ALA A 128 -2.06 -8.25 4.88
N PRO A 129 -1.30 -8.82 5.84
CA PRO A 129 -0.30 -9.84 5.54
C PRO A 129 -0.95 -11.20 5.18
N GLY A 130 -0.19 -12.04 4.47
CA GLY A 130 -0.59 -13.41 4.17
C GLY A 130 -1.19 -13.57 2.78
N VAL A 131 -2.13 -14.51 2.65
CA VAL A 131 -2.84 -14.83 1.39
C VAL A 131 -4.31 -15.22 1.66
N GLY A 132 -4.86 -14.76 2.78
CA GLY A 132 -6.24 -15.03 3.22
C GLY A 132 -7.30 -14.28 2.40
N SER A 133 -8.56 -14.44 2.77
CA SER A 133 -9.71 -13.84 2.07
C SER A 133 -9.61 -12.31 1.94
N GLU A 134 -9.22 -11.62 3.00
CA GLU A 134 -9.01 -10.17 3.02
C GLU A 134 -7.89 -9.73 2.04
N VAL A 135 -6.79 -10.47 2.02
CA VAL A 135 -5.69 -10.23 1.07
C VAL A 135 -6.18 -10.45 -0.36
N VAL A 136 -6.97 -11.49 -0.61
CA VAL A 136 -7.55 -11.77 -1.93
C VAL A 136 -8.52 -10.66 -2.36
N MET A 137 -9.32 -10.14 -1.44
CA MET A 137 -10.20 -8.99 -1.68
C MET A 137 -9.40 -7.77 -2.15
N ALA A 138 -8.36 -7.39 -1.41
CA ALA A 138 -7.48 -6.28 -1.78
C ALA A 138 -6.76 -6.53 -3.12
N LEU A 139 -6.30 -7.75 -3.34
CA LEU A 139 -5.55 -8.16 -4.53
C LEU A 139 -6.41 -8.06 -5.79
N LYS A 140 -7.68 -8.47 -5.75
CA LYS A 140 -8.62 -8.36 -6.88
C LYS A 140 -8.94 -6.92 -7.27
N ALA A 141 -8.84 -5.97 -6.36
CA ALA A 141 -9.07 -4.55 -6.66
C ALA A 141 -7.90 -3.89 -7.42
N CYS A 142 -6.70 -4.49 -7.36
CA CYS A 142 -5.46 -3.90 -7.84
C CYS A 142 -5.32 -3.96 -9.37
N SER A 143 -4.83 -2.86 -9.95
CA SER A 143 -4.33 -2.81 -11.33
C SER A 143 -2.89 -3.33 -11.46
N GLY A 144 -2.16 -3.35 -10.34
CA GLY A 144 -0.82 -3.88 -10.21
C GLY A 144 -0.39 -3.86 -8.75
N MET A 145 0.68 -4.57 -8.43
CA MET A 145 1.14 -4.70 -7.05
C MET A 145 2.65 -4.65 -6.88
N PHE A 146 3.09 -4.08 -5.77
CA PHE A 146 4.43 -4.28 -5.23
C PHE A 146 4.38 -5.37 -4.16
N ILE A 147 5.43 -6.19 -4.15
CA ILE A 147 5.64 -7.17 -3.09
C ILE A 147 6.74 -6.64 -2.18
N VAL A 148 6.44 -6.52 -0.88
CA VAL A 148 7.38 -6.05 0.14
C VAL A 148 7.93 -7.23 0.90
N THR A 149 9.24 -7.29 1.07
CA THR A 149 9.94 -8.37 1.76
C THR A 149 11.13 -7.84 2.56
N ASN A 150 11.80 -8.73 3.31
CA ASN A 150 13.03 -8.44 4.04
C ASN A 150 14.14 -9.40 3.57
N PRO A 151 15.43 -9.08 3.75
CA PRO A 151 16.54 -9.86 3.21
C PRO A 151 16.83 -11.16 3.98
N TYR A 152 15.81 -11.75 4.61
CA TYR A 152 15.95 -12.97 5.42
C TYR A 152 15.30 -14.16 4.70
N VAL A 153 16.01 -15.30 4.69
CA VAL A 153 15.57 -16.56 4.05
C VAL A 153 14.10 -16.90 4.37
N PRO A 154 13.64 -16.87 5.63
CA PRO A 154 12.26 -17.23 5.94
C PRO A 154 11.22 -16.28 5.33
N THR A 155 11.54 -15.00 5.16
CA THR A 155 10.64 -13.99 4.58
C THR A 155 10.62 -14.11 3.07
N ILE A 156 11.79 -14.31 2.43
CA ILE A 156 11.89 -14.60 0.99
C ILE A 156 11.11 -15.88 0.64
N ALA A 157 11.29 -16.97 1.37
CA ALA A 157 10.56 -18.22 1.12
C ALA A 157 9.04 -18.03 1.24
N SER A 158 8.58 -17.23 2.22
CA SER A 158 7.15 -16.92 2.38
C SER A 158 6.62 -16.06 1.23
N THR A 159 7.46 -15.19 0.66
CA THR A 159 7.11 -14.29 -0.45
C THR A 159 6.64 -15.07 -1.70
N LEU A 160 7.15 -16.30 -1.91
CA LEU A 160 6.70 -17.22 -2.97
C LEU A 160 5.20 -17.51 -2.94
N LYS A 161 4.56 -17.49 -1.76
CA LYS A 161 3.10 -17.65 -1.64
C LYS A 161 2.36 -16.43 -2.21
N THR A 162 2.89 -15.22 -1.99
CA THR A 162 2.34 -13.98 -2.57
C THR A 162 2.49 -13.95 -4.08
N PHE A 163 3.62 -14.43 -4.62
CA PHE A 163 3.81 -14.58 -6.08
C PHE A 163 2.75 -15.50 -6.70
N ARG A 164 2.52 -16.67 -6.10
CA ARG A 164 1.48 -17.62 -6.55
C ARG A 164 0.07 -17.04 -6.47
N ALA A 165 -0.22 -16.24 -5.44
CA ALA A 165 -1.50 -15.56 -5.34
C ALA A 165 -1.67 -14.53 -6.48
N ALA A 166 -0.65 -13.70 -6.72
CA ALA A 166 -0.66 -12.73 -7.82
C ALA A 166 -0.86 -13.41 -9.19
N GLU A 167 -0.19 -14.53 -9.44
CA GLU A 167 -0.36 -15.33 -10.66
C GLU A 167 -1.78 -15.91 -10.79
N LYS A 168 -2.29 -16.55 -9.73
CA LYS A 168 -3.63 -17.15 -9.67
C LYS A 168 -4.72 -16.14 -10.03
N TYR A 169 -4.60 -14.91 -9.52
CA TYR A 169 -5.58 -13.84 -9.73
C TYR A 169 -5.17 -12.88 -10.87
N ARG A 170 -4.10 -13.19 -11.61
CA ARG A 170 -3.61 -12.44 -12.78
C ARG A 170 -3.32 -10.97 -12.49
N ILE A 171 -2.77 -10.66 -11.32
CA ILE A 171 -2.38 -9.30 -10.95
C ILE A 171 -0.95 -9.03 -11.39
N PRO A 172 -0.69 -7.97 -12.19
CA PRO A 172 0.66 -7.60 -12.59
C PRO A 172 1.54 -7.25 -11.39
N ILE A 173 2.69 -7.92 -11.27
CA ILE A 173 3.71 -7.59 -10.26
C ILE A 173 4.63 -6.53 -10.86
N LEU A 174 4.60 -5.34 -10.27
CA LEU A 174 5.39 -4.19 -10.70
C LEU A 174 6.86 -4.29 -10.26
N GLY A 175 7.11 -5.06 -9.20
CA GLY A 175 8.44 -5.34 -8.70
C GLY A 175 8.43 -5.70 -7.22
N VAL A 176 9.62 -6.04 -6.72
CA VAL A 176 9.84 -6.34 -5.30
C VAL A 176 10.57 -5.19 -4.64
N ILE A 177 10.12 -4.84 -3.44
CA ILE A 177 10.78 -3.90 -2.54
C ILE A 177 11.41 -4.72 -1.41
N VAL A 178 12.73 -4.66 -1.30
CA VAL A 178 13.48 -5.27 -0.19
C VAL A 178 13.66 -4.19 0.87
N ASN A 179 12.92 -4.30 1.96
CA ASN A 179 12.94 -3.37 3.08
C ASN A 179 13.82 -3.90 4.21
N ARG A 180 14.29 -3.01 5.09
CA ARG A 180 15.08 -3.35 6.30
C ARG A 180 16.40 -4.02 5.99
N VAL A 181 17.14 -3.50 4.99
CA VAL A 181 18.48 -3.99 4.65
C VAL A 181 19.51 -3.33 5.55
N ALA A 182 20.10 -4.08 6.46
CA ALA A 182 21.15 -3.60 7.36
C ALA A 182 22.56 -3.84 6.80
N GLY A 183 22.72 -4.71 5.80
CA GLY A 183 24.02 -5.08 5.23
C GLY A 183 24.80 -6.07 6.09
N GLU A 184 24.09 -6.81 6.93
CA GLU A 184 24.64 -7.79 7.86
C GLU A 184 25.01 -9.10 7.13
N PRO A 185 26.02 -9.86 7.61
CA PRO A 185 26.53 -11.04 6.89
C PRO A 185 25.53 -12.20 6.79
N TYR A 186 24.47 -12.18 7.62
CA TYR A 186 23.39 -13.17 7.60
C TYR A 186 22.21 -12.76 6.69
N GLU A 187 22.25 -11.56 6.09
CA GLU A 187 21.29 -11.14 5.08
C GLU A 187 21.60 -11.78 3.74
N LEU A 188 20.55 -12.16 3.01
CA LEU A 188 20.69 -12.53 1.61
C LEU A 188 21.09 -11.30 0.80
N SER A 189 22.10 -11.47 -0.05
CA SER A 189 22.48 -10.44 -1.00
C SER A 189 21.34 -10.16 -1.99
N LEU A 190 21.30 -8.95 -2.54
CA LEU A 190 20.32 -8.59 -3.58
C LEU A 190 20.39 -9.51 -4.81
N LYS A 191 21.57 -10.10 -5.08
CA LYS A 191 21.75 -11.07 -6.17
C LYS A 191 21.00 -12.37 -5.86
N GLU A 192 21.20 -12.92 -4.67
CA GLU A 192 20.51 -14.13 -4.22
C GLU A 192 19.00 -13.92 -4.14
N ILE A 193 18.55 -12.77 -3.61
CA ILE A 193 17.13 -12.41 -3.55
C ILE A 193 16.50 -12.38 -4.95
N ARG A 194 17.15 -11.70 -5.92
CA ARG A 194 16.67 -11.65 -7.31
C ARG A 194 16.60 -13.04 -7.94
N GLN A 195 17.63 -13.87 -7.72
CA GLN A 195 17.68 -15.23 -8.24
C GLN A 195 16.59 -16.12 -7.63
N ALA A 196 16.39 -16.04 -6.31
CA ALA A 196 15.40 -16.85 -5.59
C ALA A 196 13.96 -16.48 -5.95
N MET A 197 13.68 -15.19 -6.15
CA MET A 197 12.33 -14.74 -6.47
C MET A 197 12.04 -14.86 -7.97
N GLY A 198 12.99 -14.51 -8.84
CA GLY A 198 12.74 -14.42 -10.29
C GLY A 198 12.05 -13.13 -10.74
N TRP A 199 11.92 -12.13 -9.85
CA TRP A 199 11.35 -10.81 -10.17
C TRP A 199 12.34 -9.66 -9.96
N PRO A 200 12.18 -8.54 -10.71
CA PRO A 200 13.00 -7.35 -10.50
C PRO A 200 12.83 -6.78 -9.09
N VAL A 201 13.95 -6.49 -8.44
CA VAL A 201 13.98 -5.65 -7.23
C VAL A 201 14.01 -4.20 -7.68
N VAL A 202 12.94 -3.46 -7.37
CA VAL A 202 12.71 -2.07 -7.80
C VAL A 202 12.94 -1.05 -6.68
N GLY A 203 13.03 -1.52 -5.43
CA GLY A 203 13.31 -0.68 -4.26
C GLY A 203 14.14 -1.44 -3.25
N VAL A 204 15.11 -0.76 -2.64
CA VAL A 204 15.93 -1.27 -1.53
C VAL A 204 15.95 -0.20 -0.47
N ILE A 205 15.30 -0.47 0.66
CA ILE A 205 15.18 0.47 1.76
C ILE A 205 16.09 -0.03 2.90
N PRO A 206 17.07 0.79 3.35
CA PRO A 206 17.96 0.39 4.43
C PRO A 206 17.20 0.27 5.75
N GLU A 207 17.71 -0.56 6.66
CA GLU A 207 17.30 -0.50 8.06
C GLU A 207 17.70 0.88 8.62
N ASP A 208 16.75 1.55 9.25
CA ASP A 208 16.93 2.93 9.71
C ASP A 208 16.07 3.20 10.94
N LYS A 209 16.73 3.53 12.07
CA LYS A 209 16.06 3.86 13.33
C LYS A 209 15.11 5.04 13.19
N ALA A 210 15.37 5.96 12.24
CA ALA A 210 14.49 7.08 11.96
C ALA A 210 13.07 6.62 11.56
N VAL A 211 12.93 5.45 10.95
CA VAL A 211 11.61 4.88 10.62
C VAL A 211 10.83 4.57 11.89
N THR A 212 11.43 3.88 12.84
CA THR A 212 10.79 3.56 14.14
C THR A 212 10.42 4.81 14.91
N GLU A 213 11.33 5.79 14.99
CA GLU A 213 11.08 7.08 15.64
C GLU A 213 9.93 7.84 14.95
N SER A 214 9.88 7.80 13.62
CA SER A 214 8.84 8.47 12.82
C SER A 214 7.45 7.86 13.02
N THR A 215 7.36 6.53 13.11
CA THR A 215 6.11 5.83 13.41
C THR A 215 5.61 6.17 14.81
N ALA A 216 6.50 6.21 15.81
CA ALA A 216 6.14 6.62 17.17
C ALA A 216 5.66 8.07 17.23
N ALA A 217 6.17 8.94 16.36
CA ALA A 217 5.75 10.34 16.24
C ALA A 217 4.46 10.53 15.41
N GLY A 218 3.93 9.49 14.74
CA GLY A 218 2.80 9.63 13.84
C GLY A 218 3.09 10.47 12.58
N ILE A 219 4.34 10.50 12.13
CA ILE A 219 4.76 11.30 10.97
C ILE A 219 5.59 10.39 10.06
N PRO A 220 5.23 10.20 8.77
CA PRO A 220 6.04 9.37 7.87
C PRO A 220 7.49 9.87 7.78
N VAL A 221 8.47 8.94 7.76
CA VAL A 221 9.91 9.25 7.83
C VAL A 221 10.37 10.29 6.80
N VAL A 222 9.86 10.27 5.56
CA VAL A 222 10.16 11.26 4.50
C VAL A 222 9.77 12.71 4.86
N LYS A 223 8.93 12.89 5.88
CA LYS A 223 8.59 14.18 6.46
C LYS A 223 9.27 14.39 7.82
N TYR A 224 9.36 13.34 8.64
CA TYR A 224 9.95 13.40 9.99
C TYR A 224 11.47 13.66 9.96
N LYS A 225 12.22 12.90 9.15
CA LYS A 225 13.68 13.04 8.99
C LYS A 225 14.07 12.93 7.51
N PRO A 226 13.80 13.96 6.68
CA PRO A 226 13.92 13.89 5.22
C PRO A 226 15.31 13.47 4.69
N ASN A 227 16.37 13.66 5.48
CA ASN A 227 17.74 13.34 5.08
C ASN A 227 18.22 11.96 5.56
N SER A 228 17.38 11.18 6.23
CA SER A 228 17.74 9.84 6.70
C SER A 228 18.01 8.87 5.54
N PRO A 229 18.79 7.80 5.76
CA PRO A 229 19.02 6.78 4.72
C PRO A 229 17.73 6.22 4.11
N ALA A 230 16.71 5.91 4.92
CA ALA A 230 15.43 5.41 4.43
C ALA A 230 14.66 6.49 3.65
N SER A 231 14.60 7.73 4.15
CA SER A 231 13.90 8.83 3.47
C SER A 231 14.44 9.13 2.08
N LYS A 232 15.75 8.99 1.85
CA LYS A 232 16.35 9.20 0.53
C LYS A 232 15.99 8.11 -0.50
N LYS A 233 15.39 7.01 -0.05
CA LYS A 233 14.99 5.87 -0.88
C LYS A 233 13.46 5.75 -1.05
N LEU A 234 12.68 6.58 -0.35
CA LEU A 234 11.21 6.62 -0.32
C LEU A 234 10.69 7.94 -0.90
#